data_AF-A0AAU7LT30-F1
#
_entry.id   AF-A0AAU7LT30-F1
#
_cell.length_a   1.000
_cell.length_b   1.000
_cell.length_c   1.000
_cell.angle_alpha   90.00
_cell.angle_beta   90.00
_cell.angle_gamma   90.00
#
_symmetry.space_group_name_H-M   'P 1'
#
loop_
_entity.id
_entity.type
_entity.pdbx_description
1 polymer ?
#
loop_
_entity_poly.entity_id
_entity_poly.type
_entity_poly.pdbx_seq_one_letter_code
_entity_poly.pdbx_strand_id
1 'polypeptide(L)'
;MLYRFKSKNMGDVIMLEPNGRQMLEIIGKTPGPKGIILPEQMPAAVAALEAAIKLEESGDDKDGEGLPEGVGLHQRAKPFLDMLRWNIKVGQEVVWGV
;
A
#
# COMPACT_ATOMS: atom_id res chain seq x y z
N MET A 1 -7.49 10.56 -9.88
CA MET A 1 -6.54 11.26 -8.98
C MET A 1 -5.37 10.33 -8.65
N LEU A 2 -4.20 10.85 -8.30
CA LEU A 2 -3.03 10.03 -7.95
C LEU A 2 -2.87 10.03 -6.43
N TYR A 3 -2.53 8.88 -5.85
CA TYR A 3 -2.08 8.81 -4.47
C TYR A 3 -0.59 9.12 -4.42
N ARG A 4 -0.19 10.09 -3.61
CA ARG A 4 1.21 10.40 -3.33
C ARG A 4 1.46 10.20 -1.85
N PHE A 5 2.14 9.11 -1.53
CA PHE A 5 2.64 8.83 -0.20
C PHE A 5 3.99 9.54 -0.04
N LYS A 6 4.10 10.35 1.00
CA LYS A 6 5.32 11.06 1.36
C LYS A 6 5.88 10.49 2.66
N SER A 7 7.20 10.35 2.69
CA SER A 7 7.97 10.06 3.90
C SER A 7 9.03 11.13 4.03
N LYS A 8 9.39 11.47 5.27
CA LYS A 8 10.47 12.42 5.55
C LYS A 8 11.84 11.88 5.16
N ASN A 9 12.00 10.55 5.12
CA ASN A 9 13.30 9.89 5.02
C ASN A 9 13.44 9.02 3.76
N MET A 10 12.46 9.05 2.86
CA MET A 10 12.47 8.31 1.61
C MET A 10 11.78 9.13 0.51
N GLY A 11 12.05 8.81 -0.76
CA GLY A 11 11.34 9.43 -1.88
C GLY A 11 9.84 9.19 -1.84
N ASP A 12 9.09 10.10 -2.48
CA ASP A 12 7.64 9.98 -2.61
C ASP A 12 7.26 8.74 -3.43
N VAL A 13 6.33 7.94 -2.91
CA VAL A 13 5.74 6.82 -3.65
C VAL A 13 4.43 7.30 -4.27
N ILE A 14 4.40 7.35 -5.61
CA ILE A 14 3.23 7.77 -6.37
C ILE A 14 2.54 6.54 -6.94
N MET A 15 1.24 6.43 -6.70
CA MET A 15 0.39 5.34 -7.17
C MET A 15 -0.82 5.88 -7.92
N LEU A 16 -1.27 5.13 -8.92
CA LEU A 16 -2.57 5.35 -9.57
C LEU A 16 -3.70 5.26 -8.53
N GLU A 17 -4.80 6.00 -8.75
CA GLU A 17 -5.97 5.97 -7.86
C GLU A 17 -6.40 4.57 -7.44
N PRO A 18 -6.65 3.62 -8.38
CA PRO A 18 -7.13 2.30 -8.01
C PRO A 18 -6.12 1.54 -7.16
N ASN A 19 -4.82 1.65 -7.49
CA ASN A 19 -3.77 0.97 -6.75
C ASN A 19 -3.62 1.53 -5.33
N GLY A 20 -3.58 2.86 -5.18
CA GLY A 20 -3.46 3.49 -3.86
C GLY A 20 -4.68 3.25 -2.98
N ARG A 21 -5.89 3.26 -3.57
CA ARG A 21 -7.13 2.90 -2.88
C ARG A 21 -7.06 1.45 -2.38
N GLN A 22 -6.71 0.52 -3.26
CA GLN A 22 -6.58 -0.90 -2.91
C GLN A 22 -5.56 -1.13 -1.80
N MET A 23 -4.39 -0.47 -1.83
CA MET A 23 -3.41 -0.59 -0.74
C MET A 23 -3.98 -0.12 0.59
N LEU A 24 -4.71 1.01 0.61
CA LEU A 24 -5.34 1.53 1.83
C LEU A 24 -6.41 0.57 2.36
N GLU A 25 -7.23 0.00 1.48
CA GLU A 25 -8.25 -0.98 1.84
C GLU A 25 -7.65 -2.25 2.43
N ILE A 26 -6.59 -2.80 1.82
CA ILE A 26 -5.89 -3.99 2.33
C ILE A 26 -5.34 -3.77 3.75
N ILE A 27 -4.78 -2.58 4.02
CA ILE A 27 -4.23 -2.26 5.35
C ILE A 27 -5.31 -1.82 6.36
N GLY A 28 -6.59 -1.90 5.99
CA GLY A 28 -7.71 -1.51 6.86
C GLY A 28 -7.83 0.00 7.09
N LYS A 29 -7.29 0.82 6.18
CA LYS A 29 -7.41 2.27 6.22
C LYS A 29 -8.51 2.74 5.29
N THR A 30 -9.27 3.74 5.75
CA THR A 30 -10.29 4.37 4.91
C THR A 30 -9.61 5.07 3.73
N PRO A 31 -9.90 4.69 2.48
CA PRO A 31 -9.36 5.39 1.32
C PRO A 31 -9.95 6.80 1.28
N GLY A 32 -9.08 7.79 1.34
CA GLY A 32 -9.47 9.19 1.41
C GLY A 32 -8.42 10.10 0.78
N PRO A 33 -8.78 11.36 0.49
CA PRO A 33 -7.88 12.29 -0.18
C PRO A 33 -6.65 12.62 0.66
N LYS A 34 -6.70 12.42 1.98
CA LYS A 34 -5.61 12.66 2.92
C LYS A 34 -5.61 11.63 4.06
N GLY A 35 -4.44 11.37 4.62
CA GLY A 35 -4.31 10.56 5.82
C GLY A 35 -2.86 10.34 6.24
N ILE A 36 -2.70 9.58 7.31
CA ILE A 36 -1.41 9.28 7.96
C ILE A 36 -1.35 7.81 8.39
N ILE A 37 -0.17 7.21 8.23
CA ILE A 37 0.21 5.90 8.75
C ILE A 37 1.30 6.13 9.78
N LEU A 38 0.99 5.85 11.04
CA LEU A 38 1.95 5.95 12.13
C LEU A 38 2.91 4.76 12.09
N PRO A 39 4.16 4.91 12.54
CA PRO A 39 5.17 3.83 12.53
C PRO A 39 4.70 2.59 13.30
N GLU A 40 3.87 2.75 14.32
CA GLU A 40 3.29 1.64 15.10
C GLU A 40 2.26 0.82 14.31
N GLN A 41 1.64 1.42 13.29
CA GLN A 41 0.63 0.78 12.44
C GLN A 41 1.25 0.13 11.20
N MET A 42 2.45 0.54 10.81
CA MET A 42 3.13 0.03 9.63
C MET A 42 3.44 -1.47 9.66
N PRO A 43 3.84 -2.09 10.80
CA PRO A 43 4.06 -3.54 10.85
C PRO A 43 2.80 -4.33 10.52
N ALA A 44 1.65 -3.91 11.05
CA ALA A 44 0.36 -4.52 10.74
C ALA A 44 -0.04 -4.29 9.28
N ALA A 45 0.21 -3.10 8.75
CA ALA A 45 -0.03 -2.78 7.34
C ALA A 45 0.84 -3.65 6.39
N VAL A 46 2.12 -3.83 6.70
CA VAL A 46 3.02 -4.70 5.93
C VAL A 46 2.52 -6.14 5.93
N ALA A 47 2.14 -6.68 7.09
CA ALA A 47 1.61 -8.04 7.21
C ALA A 47 0.31 -8.23 6.41
N ALA A 48 -0.60 -7.26 6.44
CA ALA A 48 -1.85 -7.30 5.68
C ALA A 48 -1.60 -7.29 4.16
N LEU A 49 -0.67 -6.45 3.69
CA LEU A 49 -0.26 -6.41 2.28
C LEU A 49 0.37 -7.73 1.82
N GLU A 50 1.27 -8.30 2.62
CA GLU A 50 1.88 -9.60 2.31
C GLU A 50 0.85 -10.73 2.28
N ALA A 51 -0.14 -10.71 3.18
CA ALA A 51 -1.23 -11.67 3.18
C ALA A 51 -2.12 -11.54 1.92
N ALA A 52 -2.46 -10.31 1.51
CA ALA A 52 -3.24 -10.06 0.30
C ALA A 52 -2.51 -10.50 -0.97
N ILE A 53 -1.20 -10.23 -1.06
CA ILE A 53 -0.35 -10.71 -2.17
C ILE A 53 -0.38 -12.23 -2.23
N LYS A 54 -0.19 -12.91 -1.09
CA LYS A 54 -0.18 -14.36 -1.03
C LYS A 54 -1.54 -14.96 -1.42
N LEU A 55 -2.64 -14.30 -1.07
CA LEU A 55 -4.00 -14.70 -1.45
C LEU A 55 -4.20 -14.60 -2.97
N GLU A 56 -3.78 -13.49 -3.59
CA GLU A 56 -3.81 -13.30 -5.05
C GLU A 56 -2.95 -14.36 -5.76
N GLU A 57 -1.75 -14.63 -5.27
CA GLU A 57 -0.86 -15.67 -5.82
C GLU A 57 -1.43 -17.10 -5.66
N SER A 58 -2.28 -17.33 -4.66
CA SER A 58 -2.91 -18.63 -4.41
C SER A 58 -4.16 -18.89 -5.26
N GLY A 59 -4.62 -17.89 -6.04
CA GLY A 59 -5.73 -18.03 -6.98
C GLY A 59 -7.12 -18.18 -6.34
N ASP A 60 -7.27 -17.88 -5.05
CA ASP A 60 -8.55 -17.96 -4.32
C ASP A 60 -9.33 -16.63 -4.35
N ASP A 61 -9.12 -15.82 -5.40
CA ASP A 61 -9.91 -14.60 -5.59
C ASP A 61 -11.24 -14.95 -6.28
N LYS A 62 -12.19 -15.38 -5.46
CA LYS A 62 -13.61 -15.50 -5.80
C LYS A 62 -14.34 -14.18 -5.50
N ASP A 63 -13.87 -13.06 -6.03
CA ASP A 63 -14.70 -11.88 -6.23
C ASP A 63 -14.28 -11.21 -7.54
N GLY A 64 -15.17 -11.27 -8.52
CA GLY A 64 -14.84 -10.91 -9.89
C GLY A 64 -14.61 -9.42 -10.04
N GLU A 65 -13.52 -9.05 -10.71
CA GLU A 65 -13.48 -8.12 -11.85
C GLU A 65 -12.05 -8.18 -12.40
N GLY A 66 -11.90 -8.79 -13.58
CA GLY A 66 -10.59 -9.05 -14.18
C GLY A 66 -9.73 -7.79 -14.27
N LEU A 67 -8.68 -7.72 -13.46
CA LEU A 67 -7.61 -6.78 -13.70
C LEU A 67 -6.87 -7.21 -14.99
N PRO A 68 -6.71 -6.31 -15.97
CA PRO A 68 -6.10 -6.64 -17.26
C PRO A 68 -4.66 -7.11 -17.06
N GLU A 69 -4.16 -7.94 -17.98
CA GLU A 69 -2.79 -8.51 -18.06
C GLU A 69 -1.67 -7.47 -17.82
N GLY A 70 -1.44 -7.12 -16.55
CA GLY A 70 -0.51 -6.07 -16.17
C GLY A 70 -0.08 -6.26 -14.72
N VAL A 71 1.24 -6.18 -14.50
CA VAL A 71 1.95 -6.04 -13.20
C VAL A 71 1.11 -6.49 -11.99
N GLY A 72 1.29 -7.71 -11.49
CA GLY A 72 0.50 -8.22 -10.35
C GLY A 72 0.59 -7.38 -9.07
N LEU A 73 -0.31 -7.58 -8.11
CA LEU A 73 -0.37 -6.82 -6.84
C LEU A 73 0.99 -6.76 -6.16
N HIS A 74 1.71 -7.88 -6.13
CA HIS A 74 3.08 -7.96 -5.60
C HIS A 74 3.99 -6.86 -6.15
N GLN A 75 4.04 -6.72 -7.48
CA GLN A 75 4.95 -5.81 -8.16
C GLN A 75 4.50 -4.34 -8.02
N ARG A 76 3.19 -4.09 -7.82
CA ARG A 76 2.63 -2.76 -7.51
C ARG A 76 2.85 -2.36 -6.05
N ALA A 77 2.69 -3.29 -5.11
CA ALA A 77 2.81 -3.07 -3.67
C ALA A 77 4.27 -2.87 -3.25
N LYS A 78 5.23 -3.42 -4.00
CA LYS A 78 6.66 -3.39 -3.69
C LYS A 78 7.19 -2.00 -3.26
N PRO A 79 7.06 -0.91 -4.04
CA PRO A 79 7.57 0.41 -3.62
C PRO A 79 6.93 0.92 -2.32
N PHE A 80 5.66 0.60 -2.07
CA PHE A 80 4.97 0.98 -0.83
C PHE A 80 5.39 0.11 0.35
N LEU A 81 5.58 -1.20 0.15
CA LEU A 81 6.13 -2.11 1.16
C LEU A 81 7.55 -1.71 1.57
N ASP A 82 8.42 -1.40 0.61
CA ASP A 82 9.77 -0.89 0.87
C ASP A 82 9.72 0.41 1.70
N MET A 83 8.81 1.32 1.35
CA MET A 83 8.58 2.54 2.13
C MET A 83 8.15 2.27 3.56
N LEU A 84 7.16 1.40 3.78
CA LEU A 84 6.70 1.04 5.13
C LEU A 84 7.82 0.37 5.93
N ARG A 85 8.54 -0.59 5.34
CA ARG A 85 9.68 -1.28 5.98
C ARG A 85 10.78 -0.31 6.39
N TRP A 86 11.07 0.68 5.56
CA TRP A 86 12.04 1.73 5.88
C TRP A 86 11.54 2.62 7.01
N ASN A 87 10.30 3.11 6.91
CA ASN A 87 9.72 4.02 7.91
C ASN A 87 9.55 3.38 9.29
N ILE A 88 9.32 2.06 9.36
CA ILE A 88 9.37 1.28 10.61
C ILE A 88 10.76 1.39 11.26
N LYS A 89 11.84 1.22 10.49
CA LYS A 89 13.22 1.27 11.02
C LYS A 89 13.61 2.65 11.54
N VAL A 90 13.17 3.70 10.85
CA VAL A 90 13.48 5.09 11.24
C VAL A 90 12.44 5.69 12.20
N GLY A 91 11.32 5.00 12.47
CA GLY A 91 10.25 5.48 13.34
C GLY A 91 9.58 6.76 12.83
N GLN A 92 9.34 6.86 11.51
CA GLN A 92 8.70 8.03 10.90
C GLN A 92 7.31 7.67 10.36
N GLU A 93 6.43 8.66 10.23
CA GLU A 93 5.12 8.48 9.62
C GLU A 93 5.15 8.54 8.09
N VAL A 94 4.16 7.93 7.47
CA VAL A 94 3.86 8.11 6.04
C VAL A 94 2.57 8.90 5.93
N VAL A 95 2.59 10.00 5.18
CA VAL A 95 1.42 10.85 4.95
C VAL A 95 1.03 10.86 3.48
N TRP A 96 -0.24 11.02 3.18
CA TRP A 96 -0.71 11.25 1.81
C TRP A 96 -1.74 12.38 1.78
N GLY A 97 -1.92 13.01 0.61
CA GLY A 97 -2.86 14.11 0.44
C GLY A 97 -2.33 15.50 0.83
N VAL A 98 -1.01 15.64 0.91
CA VAL A 98 -0.28 16.90 1.17
C VAL A 98 0.31 17.49 -0.10
#